data_AF-A0A3N5VGP9-F1
#
_entry.id   AF-A0A3N5VGP9-F1
#
_cell.length_a   1.000
_cell.length_b   1.000
_cell.length_c   1.000
_cell.angle_alpha   90.00
_cell.angle_beta   90.00
_cell.angle_gamma   90.00
#
_symmetry.space_group_name_H-M   'P 1'
#
loop_
_entity.id
_entity.type
_entity.pdbx_description
1 polymer ?
#
loop_
_entity_poly.entity_id
_entity_poly.type
_entity_poly.pdbx_seq_one_letter_code
_entity_poly.pdbx_strand_id
1 'polypeptide(L)' 'MVREHIAARGLTNPHVLQAMSAVPREGFVRPDLIEFAYEDTPLPIAADQTI' A
#
# COMPACT_ATOMS: atom_id res chain seq x y z
N MET A 1 1.27 6.68 -4.80
CA MET A 1 1.87 5.44 -4.25
C MET A 1 2.45 4.54 -5.34
N VAL A 2 1.66 3.94 -6.26
CA VAL A 2 2.20 2.95 -7.22
C VAL A 2 3.24 3.53 -8.18
N ARG A 3 2.99 4.69 -8.78
CA ARG A 3 3.97 5.33 -9.68
C ARG A 3 5.14 5.91 -8.88
N GLU A 4 4.83 6.62 -7.81
CA GLU A 4 5.77 7.45 -7.07
C GLU A 4 6.71 6.66 -6.15
N HIS A 5 6.25 5.55 -5.56
CA HIS A 5 7.01 4.75 -4.60
C HIS A 5 7.41 3.38 -5.15
N ILE A 6 6.52 2.70 -5.88
CA ILE A 6 6.76 1.32 -6.34
C ILE A 6 7.53 1.31 -7.67
N ALA A 7 6.94 1.88 -8.73
CA ALA A 7 7.53 1.85 -10.07
C ALA A 7 8.84 2.65 -10.13
N ALA A 8 8.87 3.82 -9.47
CA ALA A 8 10.07 4.66 -9.38
C ALA A 8 11.27 3.96 -8.73
N ARG A 9 11.05 2.89 -7.95
CA ARG A 9 12.11 2.11 -7.28
C ARG A 9 12.48 0.82 -8.03
N GLY A 10 12.04 0.67 -9.28
CA GLY A 10 12.52 -0.38 -10.18
C GLY A 10 11.62 -1.61 -10.27
N LEU A 11 10.41 -1.61 -9.69
CA LEU A 11 9.44 -2.65 -10.01
C LEU A 11 8.84 -2.40 -11.40
N THR A 12 9.12 -3.30 -12.34
CA THR A 12 8.76 -3.13 -13.76
C THR A 12 7.73 -4.13 -14.27
N ASN A 13 7.40 -5.18 -13.51
CA ASN A 13 6.45 -6.19 -13.96
C ASN A 13 5.03 -5.57 -14.09
N PRO A 14 4.46 -5.52 -15.31
CA PRO A 14 3.18 -4.84 -15.53
C PRO A 14 2.02 -5.50 -14.78
N HIS A 15 2.05 -6.83 -14.60
CA HIS A 15 1.00 -7.53 -13.85
C HIS A 15 1.03 -7.18 -12.36
N VAL A 16 2.23 -6.99 -11.79
CA VAL A 16 2.35 -6.59 -10.38
C VAL A 16 1.92 -5.14 -10.20
N LEU A 17 2.35 -4.23 -11.08
CA LEU A 17 1.93 -2.83 -11.02
C LEU A 17 0.41 -2.66 -11.17
N GLN A 18 -0.21 -3.46 -12.05
CA GLN A 18 -1.66 -3.50 -12.19
C GLN A 18 -2.32 -3.98 -10.90
N ALA A 19 -1.84 -5.07 -10.30
CA ALA A 19 -2.40 -5.59 -9.05
C ALA A 19 -2.30 -4.55 -7.91
N MET A 20 -1.14 -3.93 -7.74
CA MET A 20 -0.93 -2.89 -6.71
C MET A 20 -1.82 -1.65 -6.92
N SER A 21 -2.23 -1.37 -8.17
CA SER A 21 -3.15 -0.26 -8.48
C SER A 21 -4.62 -0.66 -8.34
N ALA A 22 -4.95 -1.94 -8.47
CA ALA A 22 -6.32 -2.43 -8.49
C ALA A 22 -6.85 -2.80 -7.11
N VAL A 23 -5.98 -3.14 -6.16
CA VAL A 23 -6.36 -3.51 -4.78
C VAL A 23 -6.42 -2.25 -3.90
N PRO A 24 -7.59 -1.85 -3.37
CA PRO A 24 -7.72 -0.68 -2.53
C PRO A 24 -7.11 -0.95 -1.14
N ARG A 25 -5.88 -0.48 -0.90
CA ARG A 25 -5.13 -0.71 0.33
C ARG A 25 -5.88 -0.21 1.57
N GLU A 26 -6.62 0.89 1.45
CA GLU A 26 -7.44 1.47 2.53
C GLU A 26 -8.49 0.51 3.08
N GLY A 27 -8.94 -0.48 2.29
CA GLY A 27 -9.88 -1.51 2.75
C GLY A 27 -9.29 -2.50 3.77
N PHE A 28 -7.96 -2.49 3.94
CA PHE A 28 -7.22 -3.36 4.87
C PHE A 28 -6.61 -2.60 6.05
N VAL A 29 -6.80 -1.27 6.09
CA VAL A 29 -6.30 -0.39 7.15
C VAL A 29 -7.42 -0.09 8.14
N ARG A 30 -7.07 0.13 9.41
CA ARG A 30 -8.06 0.51 10.42
C ARG A 30 -8.71 1.86 10.07
N PRO A 31 -10.00 2.09 10.38
CA PRO A 31 -10.70 3.32 10.00
C PRO A 31 -10.03 4.62 10.44
N ASP A 32 -9.37 4.61 11.60
CA ASP A 32 -8.65 5.75 12.19
C ASP A 32 -7.32 6.08 11.50
N LEU A 33 -6.85 5.22 10.58
CA LEU A 33 -5.58 5.37 9.87
C LEU A 33 -5.75 5.43 8.35
N ILE A 34 -6.98 5.47 7.83
CA ILE A 34 -7.26 5.46 6.39
C ILE A 34 -6.56 6.61 5.64
N GLU A 35 -6.44 7.79 6.27
CA GLU A 35 -5.76 8.94 5.66
C GLU A 35 -4.28 8.67 5.36
N PHE A 36 -3.65 7.75 6.09
CA PHE A 36 -2.26 7.35 5.93
C PHE A 36 -2.07 6.11 5.04
N ALA A 37 -3.16 5.52 4.51
CA ALA A 37 -3.12 4.20 3.87
C ALA A 37 -2.13 4.09 2.68
N TYR A 38 -1.80 5.21 2.04
CA TYR A 38 -0.92 5.27 0.88
C TYR A 38 0.44 5.93 1.16
N GLU A 39 0.71 6.26 2.42
CA GLU A 39 2.06 6.62 2.85
C GLU A 39 2.99 5.42 2.73
N ASP A 40 4.25 5.66 2.39
CA ASP A 40 5.28 4.63 2.27
C ASP A 40 5.87 4.27 3.64
N THR A 41 4.99 3.88 4.56
CA THR A 41 5.32 3.52 5.94
C THR A 41 4.45 2.34 6.38
N PRO A 42 4.95 1.44 7.25
CA PRO A 42 4.12 0.42 7.86
C PRO A 42 3.04 1.04 8.75
N LEU A 43 1.81 0.50 8.69
CA LEU A 43 0.72 0.88 9.58
C LEU A 43 0.37 -0.28 10.53
N PRO A 44 0.07 -0.01 11.82
CA PRO A 44 -0.28 -1.05 12.78
C PRO A 44 -1.63 -1.68 12.47
N ILE A 45 -1.69 -3.01 12.61
CA ILE A 45 -2.90 -3.83 12.60
C ILE A 45 -2.95 -4.68 13.87
N ALA A 46 -3.96 -5.56 14.00
CA ALA A 46 -4.14 -6.36 15.21
C ALA A 46 -2.92 -7.27 15.52
N ALA A 47 -2.80 -7.68 16.78
CA ALA A 47 -1.76 -8.60 17.26
C ALA A 47 -0.32 -8.12 17.01
N ASP A 48 -0.08 -6.81 17.22
CA ASP A 48 1.24 -6.18 17.07
C ASP A 48 1.89 -6.41 15.70
N GLN A 49 1.08 -6.59 14.66
CA GLN A 49 1.53 -6.72 13.27
C GLN A 49 1.41 -5.37 12.53
N THR A 50 2.05 -5.28 11.37
CA THR A 50 1.95 -4.13 10.47
C THR A 50 1.60 -4.55 9.05
N ILE A 51 1.07 -3.60 8.28
CA ILE A 51 0.75 -3.72 6.85
C ILE A 51 1.35 -2.59 6.05
#